data_AF-A0A2Z3UHT7-F1
#
_entry.id   AF-A0A2Z3UHT7-F1
#
_cell.length_a   1.000
_cell.length_b   1.000
_cell.length_c   1.000
_cell.angle_alpha   90.00
_cell.angle_beta   90.00
_cell.angle_gamma   90.00
#
_symmetry.space_group_name_H-M   'P 1'
#
loop_
_entity.id
_entity.type
_entity.pdbx_description
1 polymer ?
#
loop_
_entity_poly.entity_id
_entity_poly.type
_entity_poly.pdbx_seq_one_letter_code
_entity_poly.pdbx_strand_id
1 'polypeptide(L)'
;MGRRVEFVDTSVLCNLLDVPGKNQDRKNVLRALEEKRACDLILPVTAVIETGNHIAQLSDGRLRRQYADKLSKLLELVIIGEAPWVLHTVEWGESFLRSLLSGAGTGTPFSDHVMAKLGLGDLCILAERELYRSRVTGVEVGIWTLDGQLSSHS
;
A
#
# COMPACT_ATOMS: atom_id res chain seq x y z
N MET A 1 21.37 10.07 -8.44
CA MET A 1 20.21 9.85 -7.55
C MET A 1 19.90 8.36 -7.59
N GLY A 2 19.80 7.70 -6.43
CA GLY A 2 19.43 6.29 -6.36
C GLY A 2 17.97 6.08 -6.75
N ARG A 3 17.63 4.88 -7.21
CA ARG A 3 16.24 4.49 -7.49
C ARG A 3 15.47 4.45 -6.16
N ARG A 4 14.25 5.01 -6.13
CA ARG A 4 13.37 5.02 -4.95
C ARG A 4 12.07 4.28 -5.25
N VAL A 5 11.67 3.41 -4.35
CA VAL A 5 10.46 2.60 -4.43
C VAL A 5 9.63 2.83 -3.17
N GLU A 6 8.33 3.07 -3.32
CA GLU A 6 7.43 3.19 -2.18
C GLU A 6 6.22 2.28 -2.31
N PHE A 7 5.90 1.60 -1.22
CA PHE A 7 4.69 0.79 -1.07
C PHE A 7 3.54 1.71 -0.65
N VAL A 8 2.48 1.75 -1.45
CA VAL A 8 1.35 2.68 -1.25
C VAL A 8 0.31 2.04 -0.34
N ASP A 9 0.15 2.59 0.85
CA ASP A 9 -0.85 2.14 1.82
C ASP A 9 -2.30 2.51 1.42
N THR A 10 -3.28 1.79 1.97
CA THR A 10 -4.73 2.00 1.80
C THR A 10 -5.13 3.45 2.01
N SER A 11 -4.59 4.10 3.05
CA SER A 11 -4.93 5.49 3.37
C SER A 11 -4.59 6.44 2.21
N VAL A 12 -3.43 6.27 1.58
CA VAL A 12 -3.01 7.04 0.41
C VAL A 12 -3.81 6.64 -0.82
N LEU A 13 -4.00 5.34 -1.05
CA LEU A 13 -4.71 4.82 -2.21
C LEU A 13 -6.17 5.31 -2.27
N CYS A 14 -6.87 5.33 -1.13
CA CYS A 14 -8.22 5.87 -1.03
C CYS A 14 -8.28 7.37 -1.39
N ASN A 15 -7.28 8.14 -0.94
CA ASN A 15 -7.15 9.55 -1.29
C ASN A 15 -6.88 9.75 -2.79
N LEU A 16 -6.02 8.92 -3.40
CA LEU A 16 -5.71 8.96 -4.84
C LEU A 16 -6.95 8.65 -5.71
N LEU A 17 -7.75 7.67 -5.30
CA LEU A 17 -8.97 7.26 -6.00
C LEU A 17 -10.20 8.12 -5.68
N ASP A 18 -10.09 9.01 -4.70
CA ASP A 18 -11.16 9.90 -4.23
C ASP A 18 -12.32 9.16 -3.55
N VAL A 19 -12.03 8.06 -2.84
CA VAL A 19 -13.05 7.20 -2.23
C VAL A 19 -13.85 8.00 -1.18
N PRO A 20 -15.20 8.09 -1.28
CA PRO A 20 -16.01 8.91 -0.40
C PRO A 20 -15.82 8.53 1.08
N GLY A 21 -15.56 9.53 1.91
CA GLY A 21 -15.35 9.33 3.36
C GLY A 21 -13.96 8.81 3.73
N LYS A 22 -13.06 8.60 2.74
CA LYS A 22 -11.68 8.11 2.92
C LYS A 22 -10.66 8.95 2.13
N ASN A 23 -11.01 10.19 1.81
CA ASN A 23 -10.29 11.08 0.90
C ASN A 23 -10.01 12.48 1.48
N GLN A 24 -9.93 12.61 2.82
CA GLN A 24 -9.81 13.88 3.54
C GLN A 24 -8.55 14.66 3.18
N ASP A 25 -7.47 13.96 2.81
CA ASP A 25 -6.14 14.51 2.53
C ASP A 25 -5.82 14.56 1.03
N ARG A 26 -6.81 14.36 0.17
CA ARG A 26 -6.64 14.18 -1.28
C ARG A 26 -5.79 15.27 -1.92
N LYS A 27 -5.99 16.53 -1.55
CA LYS A 27 -5.21 17.65 -2.09
C LYS A 27 -3.71 17.50 -1.78
N ASN A 28 -3.37 17.11 -0.56
CA ASN A 28 -1.99 16.91 -0.15
C ASN A 28 -1.38 15.69 -0.82
N VAL A 29 -2.14 14.59 -0.90
CA VAL A 29 -1.73 13.35 -1.57
C VAL A 29 -1.47 13.56 -3.06
N LEU A 30 -2.33 14.30 -3.77
CA LEU A 30 -2.12 14.61 -5.18
C LEU A 30 -0.89 15.49 -5.40
N ARG A 31 -0.62 16.46 -4.51
CA ARG A 31 0.62 17.25 -4.57
C ARG A 31 1.86 16.37 -4.35
N ALA A 32 1.82 15.47 -3.37
CA ALA A 32 2.91 14.54 -3.12
C ALA A 32 3.12 13.55 -4.28
N LEU A 33 2.06 13.16 -5.00
CA LEU A 33 2.18 12.32 -6.19
C LEU A 33 3.02 12.98 -7.30
N GLU A 34 2.86 14.30 -7.50
CA GLU A 34 3.64 15.06 -8.47
C GLU A 34 5.14 15.01 -8.15
N GLU A 35 5.50 15.10 -6.87
CA GLU A 35 6.88 14.99 -6.38
C GLU A 35 7.42 13.55 -6.50
N LYS A 36 6.53 12.56 -6.52
CA LYS A 36 6.85 11.12 -6.60
C LYS A 36 6.86 10.57 -8.02
N ARG A 37 6.70 11.40 -9.06
CA ARG A 37 6.78 10.95 -10.48
C ARG A 37 8.10 10.27 -10.85
N ALA A 38 9.18 10.55 -10.12
CA ALA A 38 10.48 9.91 -10.30
C ALA A 38 10.70 8.69 -9.37
N CYS A 39 9.70 8.30 -8.59
CA CYS A 39 9.69 7.12 -7.74
C CYS A 39 8.86 6.02 -8.38
N ASP A 40 9.24 4.77 -8.14
CA ASP A 40 8.40 3.62 -8.46
C ASP A 40 7.40 3.41 -7.32
N LEU A 41 6.12 3.25 -7.65
CA LEU A 41 5.04 3.00 -6.71
C LEU A 41 4.53 1.56 -6.86
N ILE A 42 4.54 0.82 -5.76
CA ILE A 42 4.01 -0.54 -5.67
C ILE A 42 2.70 -0.50 -4.89
N LEU A 43 1.67 -1.20 -5.39
CA LEU A 43 0.44 -1.44 -4.63
C LEU A 43 0.57 -2.76 -3.86
N PRO A 44 0.64 -2.73 -2.52
CA PRO A 44 0.56 -3.94 -1.71
C PRO A 44 -0.77 -4.66 -1.91
N VAL A 45 -0.77 -5.98 -1.77
CA VAL A 45 -2.00 -6.79 -1.94
C VAL A 45 -3.08 -6.35 -0.96
N THR A 46 -2.71 -6.09 0.29
CA THR A 46 -3.67 -5.65 1.32
C THR A 46 -4.27 -4.28 1.01
N ALA A 47 -3.48 -3.34 0.48
CA ALA A 47 -4.00 -2.01 0.12
C ALA A 47 -5.08 -2.07 -0.97
N VAL A 48 -4.89 -2.95 -1.96
CA VAL A 48 -5.88 -3.21 -3.01
C VAL A 48 -7.15 -3.83 -2.43
N ILE A 49 -7.01 -4.83 -1.56
CA ILE A 49 -8.15 -5.52 -0.91
C ILE A 49 -8.96 -4.55 -0.05
N GLU A 50 -8.29 -3.79 0.84
CA GLU A 50 -8.96 -2.87 1.76
C GLU A 50 -9.65 -1.73 1.01
N THR A 51 -8.99 -1.16 0.00
CA THR A 51 -9.60 -0.13 -0.85
C THR A 51 -10.81 -0.66 -1.60
N GLY A 52 -10.72 -1.87 -2.17
CA GLY A 52 -11.85 -2.53 -2.83
C GLY A 52 -13.03 -2.75 -1.87
N ASN A 53 -12.76 -3.17 -0.63
CA ASN A 53 -13.78 -3.34 0.40
C ASN A 53 -14.42 -2.01 0.82
N HIS A 54 -13.64 -0.94 0.99
CA HIS A 54 -14.19 0.39 1.26
C HIS A 54 -15.12 0.87 0.14
N ILE A 55 -14.75 0.64 -1.12
CA ILE A 55 -15.61 0.93 -2.27
C ILE A 55 -16.90 0.09 -2.21
N ALA A 56 -16.80 -1.21 -1.94
CA ALA A 56 -17.96 -2.11 -1.86
C ALA A 56 -18.93 -1.75 -0.71
N GLN A 57 -18.44 -1.10 0.34
CA GLN A 57 -19.21 -0.66 1.50
C GLN A 57 -19.93 0.69 1.29
N LEU A 58 -19.70 1.40 0.17
CA LEU A 58 -20.45 2.63 -0.13
C LEU A 58 -21.95 2.35 -0.22
N SER A 59 -22.78 3.23 0.33
CA SER A 59 -24.23 3.05 0.39
C SER A 59 -24.90 3.09 -0.99
N ASP A 60 -24.46 4.00 -1.88
CA ASP A 60 -24.99 4.14 -3.24
C ASP A 60 -24.29 3.19 -4.23
N GLY A 61 -25.07 2.33 -4.88
CA GLY A 61 -24.57 1.39 -5.90
C GLY A 61 -23.99 2.06 -7.15
N ARG A 62 -24.41 3.29 -7.48
CA ARG A 62 -23.82 4.07 -8.56
C ARG A 62 -22.39 4.48 -8.22
N LEU A 63 -22.16 4.93 -6.98
CA LEU A 63 -20.83 5.22 -6.48
C LEU A 63 -19.97 3.96 -6.43
N ARG A 64 -20.50 2.83 -5.93
CA ARG A 64 -19.77 1.55 -5.94
C ARG A 64 -19.21 1.22 -7.33
N ARG A 65 -20.04 1.30 -8.37
CA ARG A 65 -19.59 1.08 -9.75
C ARG A 65 -18.54 2.09 -10.19
N GLN A 66 -18.81 3.38 -10.01
CA GLN A 66 -17.91 4.45 -10.42
C GLN A 66 -16.50 4.30 -9.82
N TYR A 67 -16.42 4.00 -8.52
CA TYR A 67 -15.12 3.88 -7.84
C TYR A 67 -14.44 2.53 -8.09
N ALA A 68 -15.21 1.46 -8.30
CA ALA A 68 -14.66 0.20 -8.79
C ALA A 68 -13.97 0.41 -10.16
N ASP A 69 -14.60 1.14 -11.09
CA ASP A 69 -14.01 1.46 -12.39
C ASP A 69 -12.70 2.27 -12.25
N LYS A 70 -12.60 3.16 -11.25
CA LYS A 70 -11.35 3.90 -10.98
C LYS A 70 -10.25 2.98 -10.47
N LEU A 71 -10.56 2.07 -9.52
CA LEU A 71 -9.60 1.10 -9.03
C LEU A 71 -9.16 0.15 -10.14
N SER A 72 -10.09 -0.35 -10.98
CA SER A 72 -9.78 -1.18 -12.13
C SER A 72 -8.81 -0.51 -13.10
N LYS A 73 -9.05 0.75 -13.47
CA LYS A 73 -8.14 1.52 -14.32
C LYS A 73 -6.74 1.65 -13.71
N LEU A 74 -6.66 1.90 -12.40
CA LEU A 74 -5.37 1.97 -11.72
C LEU A 74 -4.64 0.62 -11.75
N LEU A 75 -5.35 -0.50 -11.53
CA LEU A 75 -4.76 -1.84 -11.63
C LEU A 75 -4.29 -2.15 -13.06
N GLU A 76 -4.99 -1.68 -14.09
CA GLU A 76 -4.51 -1.77 -15.48
C GLU A 76 -3.18 -1.04 -15.66
N LEU A 77 -3.01 0.17 -15.09
CA LEU A 77 -1.73 0.90 -15.12
C LEU A 77 -0.59 0.09 -14.47
N VAL A 78 -0.86 -0.57 -13.34
CA VAL A 78 0.10 -1.45 -12.68
C VAL A 78 0.47 -2.63 -13.58
N ILE A 79 -0.52 -3.27 -14.22
CA ILE A 79 -0.33 -4.43 -15.10
C ILE A 79 0.57 -4.07 -16.29
N ILE A 80 0.36 -2.92 -16.91
CA ILE A 80 1.16 -2.47 -18.07
C ILE A 80 2.48 -1.79 -17.67
N GLY A 81 2.70 -1.55 -16.37
CA GLY A 81 3.90 -0.88 -15.86
C GLY A 81 3.98 0.60 -16.25
N GLU A 82 2.85 1.30 -16.30
CA GLU A 82 2.82 2.73 -16.61
C GLU A 82 3.30 3.55 -15.41
N ALA A 83 4.38 4.31 -15.60
CA ALA A 83 4.98 5.12 -14.55
C ALA A 83 3.96 6.06 -13.88
N PRO A 84 3.98 6.18 -12.54
CA PRO A 84 4.99 5.65 -11.62
C PRO A 84 4.72 4.20 -11.15
N TRP A 85 3.70 3.51 -11.66
CA TRP A 85 3.26 2.22 -11.13
C TRP A 85 4.13 1.06 -11.61
N VAL A 86 4.52 0.19 -10.67
CA VAL A 86 5.32 -1.00 -10.95
C VAL A 86 4.63 -2.24 -10.40
N LEU A 87 4.55 -3.29 -11.24
CA LEU A 87 4.05 -4.59 -10.82
C LEU A 87 5.09 -5.30 -9.94
N HIS A 88 4.66 -5.67 -8.73
CA HIS A 88 5.43 -6.49 -7.80
C HIS A 88 4.76 -7.84 -7.58
N THR A 89 5.52 -8.93 -7.69
CA THR A 89 5.04 -10.28 -7.37
C THR A 89 5.31 -10.60 -5.91
N VAL A 90 4.23 -10.85 -5.17
CA VAL A 90 4.25 -11.34 -3.79
C VAL A 90 3.91 -12.82 -3.80
N GLU A 91 4.71 -13.61 -3.08
CA GLU A 91 4.45 -15.04 -2.90
C GLU A 91 3.85 -15.28 -1.52
N TRP A 92 2.60 -15.77 -1.49
CA TRP A 92 1.95 -16.22 -0.26
C TRP A 92 2.38 -17.66 0.05
N GLY A 93 3.31 -17.81 0.98
CA GLY A 93 3.88 -19.10 1.36
C GLY A 93 4.39 -19.14 2.80
N GLU A 94 5.03 -20.25 3.17
CA GLU A 94 5.53 -20.47 4.53
C GLU A 94 6.44 -19.33 5.01
N SER A 95 7.35 -18.85 4.15
CA SER A 95 8.27 -17.75 4.48
C SER A 95 7.53 -16.44 4.78
N PHE A 96 6.50 -16.12 4.00
CA PHE A 96 5.66 -14.95 4.22
C PHE A 96 4.91 -15.05 5.56
N LEU A 97 4.29 -16.20 5.84
CA LEU A 97 3.58 -16.45 7.09
C LEU A 97 4.51 -16.38 8.30
N ARG A 98 5.72 -16.93 8.21
CA ARG A 98 6.74 -16.82 9.26
C ARG A 98 7.16 -15.37 9.48
N SER A 99 7.32 -14.59 8.41
CA SER A 99 7.62 -13.16 8.47
C SER A 99 6.52 -12.41 9.21
N LEU A 100 5.24 -12.65 8.88
CA LEU A 100 4.12 -12.02 9.59
C LEU A 100 4.14 -12.33 11.09
N LEU A 101 4.33 -13.60 11.46
CA LEU A 101 4.35 -14.02 12.87
C LEU A 101 5.51 -13.39 13.65
N SER A 102 6.68 -13.23 13.01
CA SER A 102 7.85 -12.57 13.61
C SER A 102 7.83 -11.05 13.53
N GLY A 103 6.76 -10.44 12.98
CA GLY A 103 6.58 -8.99 12.95
C GLY A 103 7.13 -8.29 11.72
N ALA A 104 7.23 -8.96 10.59
CA ALA A 104 7.55 -8.36 9.30
C ALA A 104 8.86 -7.52 9.29
N GLY A 105 9.87 -7.99 10.03
CA GLY A 105 11.18 -7.33 10.10
C GLY A 105 11.29 -6.20 11.13
N THR A 106 10.26 -5.93 11.95
CA THR A 106 10.34 -4.90 13.01
C THR A 106 11.06 -5.39 14.27
N GLY A 107 11.27 -6.70 14.42
CA GLY A 107 11.83 -7.31 15.65
C GLY A 107 10.81 -7.45 16.80
N THR A 108 9.53 -7.21 16.54
CA THR A 108 8.44 -7.29 17.53
C THR A 108 7.38 -8.26 17.01
N PRO A 109 7.00 -9.31 17.76
CA PRO A 109 6.08 -10.32 17.25
C PRO A 109 4.69 -9.75 16.96
N PHE A 110 3.94 -10.44 16.07
CA PHE A 110 2.59 -10.03 15.68
C PHE A 110 1.66 -9.70 16.85
N SER A 111 1.69 -10.50 17.93
CA SER A 111 0.86 -10.30 19.11
C SER A 111 1.02 -8.90 19.72
N ASP A 112 2.26 -8.43 19.76
CA ASP A 112 2.62 -7.18 20.43
C ASP A 112 2.27 -5.98 19.55
N HIS A 113 2.36 -6.15 18.22
CA HIS A 113 1.85 -5.19 17.24
C HIS A 113 0.34 -5.01 17.33
N VAL A 114 -0.42 -6.10 17.44
CA VAL A 114 -1.88 -6.03 17.65
C VAL A 114 -2.20 -5.30 18.95
N MET A 115 -1.43 -5.54 20.01
CA MET A 115 -1.56 -4.79 21.27
C MET A 115 -1.26 -3.29 21.10
N ALA A 116 -0.33 -2.95 20.21
CA ALA A 116 -0.04 -1.57 19.83
C ALA A 116 -1.07 -0.98 18.84
N LYS A 117 -2.05 -1.76 18.38
CA LYS A 117 -3.07 -1.44 17.35
C LYS A 117 -2.56 -1.39 15.90
N LEU A 118 -1.38 -1.94 15.64
CA LEU A 118 -0.91 -2.17 14.28
C LEU A 118 -1.63 -3.40 13.71
N GLY A 119 -2.36 -3.22 12.62
CA GLY A 119 -3.22 -4.25 12.05
C GLY A 119 -2.42 -5.31 11.28
N LEU A 120 -3.09 -6.45 11.00
CA LEU A 120 -2.51 -7.45 10.11
C LEU A 120 -2.35 -6.91 8.67
N GLY A 121 -3.22 -6.00 8.24
CA GLY A 121 -3.11 -5.30 6.95
C GLY A 121 -1.79 -4.53 6.83
N ASP A 122 -1.46 -3.75 7.85
CA ASP A 122 -0.20 -2.99 7.95
C ASP A 122 1.02 -3.91 7.96
N LEU A 123 0.95 -5.02 8.71
CA LEU A 123 2.03 -6.00 8.76
C LEU A 123 2.26 -6.72 7.43
N CYS A 124 1.20 -6.95 6.64
CA CYS A 124 1.36 -7.45 5.29
C CYS A 124 2.12 -6.46 4.41
N ILE A 125 1.81 -5.15 4.48
CA ILE A 125 2.56 -4.12 3.75
C ILE A 125 4.05 -4.16 4.14
N LEU A 126 4.34 -4.23 5.44
CA LEU A 126 5.70 -4.34 5.95
C LEU A 126 6.40 -5.61 5.45
N ALA A 127 5.71 -6.75 5.44
CA ALA A 127 6.28 -8.02 5.01
C ALA A 127 6.56 -8.03 3.51
N GLU A 128 5.63 -7.51 2.69
CA GLU A 128 5.83 -7.32 1.25
C GLU A 128 7.03 -6.39 0.97
N ARG A 129 7.12 -5.26 1.69
CA ARG A 129 8.25 -4.34 1.59
C ARG A 129 9.58 -5.01 1.94
N GLU A 130 9.63 -5.76 3.03
CA GLU A 130 10.86 -6.42 3.46
C GLU A 130 11.33 -7.48 2.47
N LEU A 131 10.39 -8.25 1.93
CA LEU A 131 10.68 -9.22 0.86
C LEU A 131 11.22 -8.53 -0.38
N TYR A 132 10.63 -7.41 -0.79
CA TYR A 132 11.16 -6.61 -1.89
C TYR A 132 12.57 -6.11 -1.60
N ARG A 133 12.78 -5.52 -0.41
CA ARG A 133 14.07 -4.98 0.02
C ARG A 133 15.16 -6.04 0.04
N SER A 134 14.85 -7.27 0.42
CA SER A 134 15.81 -8.39 0.42
C SER A 134 16.29 -8.81 -0.98
N ARG A 135 15.53 -8.47 -2.03
CA ARG A 135 15.78 -8.87 -3.43
C ARG A 135 16.47 -7.80 -4.26
N VAL A 136 16.58 -6.57 -3.75
CA VAL A 136 17.13 -5.42 -4.49
C VAL A 136 18.31 -4.80 -3.74
N THR A 137 19.26 -4.25 -4.47
CA THR A 137 20.41 -3.52 -3.90
C THR A 137 20.50 -2.12 -4.51
N GLY A 138 20.93 -1.14 -3.72
CA GLY A 138 21.06 0.25 -4.17
C GLY A 138 19.72 0.96 -4.45
N VAL A 139 18.62 0.46 -3.89
CA VAL A 139 17.27 1.05 -3.98
C VAL A 139 16.83 1.52 -2.59
N GLU A 140 16.36 2.76 -2.49
CA GLU A 140 15.69 3.24 -1.28
C GLU A 140 14.25 2.72 -1.30
N VAL A 141 13.88 1.90 -0.32
CA VAL A 141 12.56 1.27 -0.24
C VAL A 141 11.83 1.78 1.00
N GLY A 142 10.68 2.43 0.81
CA GLY A 142 9.86 2.99 1.88
C GLY A 142 8.38 2.65 1.76
N ILE A 143 7.57 3.23 2.63
CA ILE A 143 6.11 3.16 2.59
C ILE A 143 5.56 4.58 2.47
N TRP A 144 4.58 4.76 1.58
CA TRP A 144 3.80 5.99 1.53
C TRP A 144 2.46 5.75 2.21
N THR A 145 2.32 6.29 3.43
CA THR A 145 1.13 6.14 4.28
C THR A 145 0.76 7.47 4.95
N LEU A 146 -0.52 7.62 5.31
CA LEU A 146 -1.01 8.66 6.22
C LEU A 146 -1.32 8.10 7.62
N ASP A 147 -1.17 6.78 7.83
CA ASP A 147 -1.36 6.13 9.12
C ASP A 147 -0.13 6.37 10.02
N GLY A 148 -0.37 6.95 11.19
CA GLY A 148 0.70 7.31 12.12
C GLY A 148 1.48 6.11 12.66
N GLN A 149 0.83 4.97 12.86
CA GLN A 149 1.50 3.77 13.36
C GLN A 149 2.35 3.13 12.28
N LEU A 150 1.81 2.94 11.08
CA LEU A 150 2.58 2.43 9.94
C LEU A 150 3.73 3.38 9.57
N SER A 151 3.54 4.70 9.73
CA SER A 151 4.57 5.70 9.46
C SER A 151 5.82 5.54 10.33
N SER A 152 5.69 5.05 11.57
CA SER A 152 6.85 4.80 12.45
C SER A 152 7.74 3.64 12.00
N HIS A 153 7.27 2.85 11.02
CA HIS A 153 7.99 1.73 10.42
C HIS A 153 8.38 1.98 8.97
N SER A 154 8.06 3.15 8.40
CA SER A 154 8.19 3.48 6.97
C SER A 154 9.60 3.77 6.51
#